data_AF-A0AAV7HUH8-F1
#
_entry.id   AF-A0AAV7HUH8-F1
#
_cell.length_a   1.000
_cell.length_b   1.000
_cell.length_c   1.000
_cell.angle_alpha   90.00
_cell.angle_beta   90.00
_cell.angle_gamma   90.00
#
_symmetry.space_group_name_H-M   'P 1'
#
loop_
_entity.id
_entity.type
_entity.pdbx_description
1 polymer ?
#
loop_
_entity_poly.entity_id
_entity_poly.type
_entity_poly.pdbx_seq_one_letter_code
_entity_poly.pdbx_strand_id
1 'polypeptide(L)'
;MSGDRLPSRDHSIRGDPIAPYDCEWGPNKEARVNETASTVTSDFLILFRKNFHFPNDVVTIVPKRSDRASLPPLGYLTISETNLRAGLRFPPPAELIKILRRCGVNLSQFSFRAMSVTVGLIALFKNQGATLTPEHLSRMGRFTSDTHGRVTFRSKWLDLRTRDPSKNWANAFFFVRNDWGLLEKWGKMKDLPAPLHV
;
A
#
# COMPACT_ATOMS: atom_id res chain seq x y z
N MET A 1 30.99 -63.43 -3.58
CA MET A 1 31.18 -62.10 -2.95
C MET A 1 30.77 -61.03 -3.94
N SER A 2 29.56 -60.48 -3.81
CA SER A 2 29.18 -59.10 -4.16
C SER A 2 27.67 -59.03 -3.92
N GLY A 3 27.27 -58.39 -2.82
CA GLY A 3 25.86 -58.23 -2.44
C GLY A 3 25.55 -56.75 -2.37
N ASP A 4 24.69 -56.29 -3.29
CA ASP A 4 24.17 -54.93 -3.32
C ASP A 4 23.29 -54.69 -2.09
N ARG A 5 23.71 -53.75 -1.23
CA ARG A 5 22.87 -53.21 -0.16
C ARG A 5 22.33 -51.84 -0.60
N LEU A 6 21.04 -51.79 -0.90
CA LEU A 6 20.25 -50.56 -0.86
C LEU A 6 20.13 -50.07 0.59
N PRO A 7 20.28 -48.77 0.90
CA PRO A 7 19.90 -48.26 2.20
C PRO A 7 18.38 -48.05 2.27
N SER A 8 17.81 -48.57 3.36
CA SER A 8 16.42 -48.48 3.78
C SER A 8 15.90 -47.04 3.84
N ARG A 9 14.66 -46.82 3.39
CA ARG A 9 13.86 -45.63 3.70
C ARG A 9 13.56 -45.63 5.18
N ASP A 10 14.10 -44.66 5.92
CA ASP A 10 13.61 -44.33 7.25
C ASP A 10 12.83 -43.01 7.19
N HIS A 11 11.52 -43.12 7.40
CA HIS A 11 10.59 -41.99 7.45
C HIS A 11 10.64 -41.36 8.83
N SER A 12 11.69 -40.60 9.14
CA SER A 12 11.64 -39.65 10.24
C SER A 12 11.05 -38.33 9.74
N ILE A 13 9.74 -38.17 9.90
CA ILE A 13 9.05 -36.87 9.85
C ILE A 13 9.62 -36.03 11.00
N ARG A 14 10.73 -35.36 10.74
CA ARG A 14 11.22 -34.28 11.59
C ARG A 14 10.39 -33.07 11.22
N GLY A 15 9.33 -32.83 11.98
CA GLY A 15 8.61 -31.57 11.93
C GLY A 15 9.61 -30.46 12.22
N ASP A 16 9.98 -29.70 11.18
CA ASP A 16 10.73 -28.49 11.37
C ASP A 16 9.91 -27.57 12.29
N PRO A 17 10.50 -27.03 13.37
CA PRO A 17 9.81 -26.03 14.16
C PRO A 17 9.56 -24.84 13.24
N ILE A 18 8.30 -24.57 12.93
CA ILE A 18 7.88 -23.33 12.29
C ILE A 18 8.35 -22.22 13.23
N ALA A 19 9.45 -21.56 12.84
CA ALA A 19 9.94 -20.40 13.55
C ALA A 19 8.78 -19.40 13.68
N PRO A 20 8.56 -18.82 14.87
CA PRO A 20 7.55 -17.79 15.02
C PRO A 20 7.88 -16.70 14.01
N TYR A 21 6.92 -16.40 13.13
CA TYR A 21 7.05 -15.31 12.18
C TYR A 21 7.06 -14.01 13.01
N ASP A 22 8.26 -13.57 13.41
CA ASP A 22 8.48 -12.27 14.00
C ASP A 22 8.18 -11.21 12.94
N CYS A 23 6.90 -10.90 12.77
CA CYS A 23 6.37 -9.80 11.98
C CYS A 23 6.46 -8.49 12.77
N GLU A 24 7.60 -8.28 13.42
CA GLU A 24 8.03 -6.99 13.94
C GLU A 24 8.72 -6.29 12.77
N TRP A 25 7.93 -5.55 11.98
CA TRP A 25 8.46 -4.61 10.99
C TRP A 25 9.12 -3.47 11.77
N GLY A 26 10.35 -3.71 12.23
CA GLY A 26 11.12 -2.73 12.99
C GLY A 26 11.25 -1.41 12.22
N PRO A 27 11.26 -0.26 12.91
CA PRO A 27 11.45 1.03 12.28
C PRO A 27 12.89 1.10 11.75
N ASN A 28 13.09 0.66 10.51
CA ASN A 28 14.42 0.67 9.92
C ASN A 28 14.80 2.09 9.54
N LYS A 29 15.81 2.61 10.27
CA LYS A 29 16.71 3.74 10.02
C LYS A 29 16.05 4.93 9.33
N GLU A 30 15.88 6.02 10.08
CA GLU A 30 15.54 7.37 9.62
C GLU A 30 15.92 7.59 8.14
N ALA A 31 14.97 7.26 7.27
CA ALA A 31 15.12 7.57 5.87
C ALA A 31 15.19 9.09 5.82
N ARG A 32 16.20 9.62 5.12
CA ARG A 32 16.29 11.06 4.87
C ARG A 32 15.17 11.42 3.88
N VAL A 33 13.95 11.47 4.39
CA VAL A 33 12.78 11.95 3.66
C VAL A 33 13.04 13.43 3.43
N ASN A 34 13.11 13.82 2.16
CA ASN A 34 13.40 15.18 1.73
C ASN A 34 12.55 16.17 2.55
N GLU A 35 13.19 17.11 3.24
CA GLU A 35 12.57 18.07 4.18
C GLU A 35 11.83 19.21 3.45
N THR A 36 11.24 18.90 2.29
CA THR A 36 10.62 19.91 1.43
C THR A 36 9.21 20.22 1.92
N ALA A 37 8.90 21.51 2.04
CA ALA A 37 7.53 21.97 2.28
C ALA A 37 6.64 21.61 1.09
N SER A 38 5.35 21.34 1.33
CA SER A 38 4.47 21.03 0.22
C SER A 38 4.19 22.24 -0.68
N THR A 39 4.11 21.99 -1.99
CA THR A 39 3.67 22.98 -2.99
C THR A 39 2.15 23.04 -3.14
N VAL A 40 1.39 22.18 -2.45
CA VAL A 40 -0.08 22.15 -2.53
C VAL A 40 -0.68 23.35 -1.80
N THR A 41 -1.56 24.08 -2.48
CA THR A 41 -2.33 25.20 -1.93
C THR A 41 -3.82 24.87 -1.86
N SER A 42 -4.63 25.73 -1.24
CA SER A 42 -6.09 25.59 -1.23
C SER A 42 -6.66 25.60 -2.66
N ASP A 43 -6.19 26.51 -3.51
CA ASP A 43 -6.62 26.61 -4.91
C ASP A 43 -6.26 25.35 -5.70
N PHE A 44 -5.11 24.76 -5.40
CA PHE A 44 -4.70 23.49 -5.97
C PHE A 44 -5.72 22.40 -5.62
N LEU A 45 -6.13 22.26 -4.36
CA LEU A 45 -7.13 21.26 -3.94
C LEU A 45 -8.49 21.45 -4.61
N ILE A 46 -8.94 22.70 -4.81
CA ILE A 46 -10.17 23.00 -5.55
C ILE A 46 -10.06 22.48 -6.99
N LEU A 47 -8.92 22.71 -7.63
CA LEU A 47 -8.65 22.19 -8.97
C LEU A 47 -8.60 20.65 -9.00
N PHE A 48 -8.05 19.98 -7.98
CA PHE A 48 -8.05 18.52 -7.89
C PHE A 48 -9.45 17.93 -7.81
N ARG A 49 -10.32 18.54 -6.99
CA ARG A 49 -11.72 18.10 -6.86
C ARG A 49 -12.43 18.10 -8.20
N LYS A 50 -12.22 19.15 -8.99
CA LYS A 50 -12.78 19.27 -10.33
C LYS A 50 -12.15 18.27 -11.32
N ASN A 51 -10.83 18.17 -11.36
CA ASN A 51 -10.11 17.46 -12.43
C ASN A 51 -10.02 15.94 -12.23
N PHE A 52 -10.06 15.46 -10.98
CA PHE A 52 -9.85 14.05 -10.66
C PHE A 52 -11.06 13.39 -10.00
N HIS A 53 -12.24 13.99 -10.06
CA HIS A 53 -13.47 13.49 -9.42
C HIS A 53 -13.24 13.11 -7.95
N PHE A 54 -12.42 13.90 -7.24
CA PHE A 54 -12.14 13.66 -5.83
C PHE A 54 -13.41 13.98 -5.02
N PRO A 55 -13.93 13.05 -4.20
CA PRO A 55 -15.22 13.24 -3.55
C PRO A 55 -15.26 14.47 -2.64
N ASN A 56 -16.39 15.19 -2.65
CA ASN A 56 -16.49 16.46 -1.94
C ASN A 56 -16.57 16.30 -0.41
N ASP A 57 -17.04 15.16 0.04
CA ASP A 57 -17.22 14.79 1.45
C ASP A 57 -15.94 14.25 2.09
N VAL A 58 -14.88 14.02 1.31
CA VAL A 58 -13.56 13.71 1.84
C VAL A 58 -12.94 14.97 2.43
N VAL A 59 -12.67 14.93 3.74
CA VAL A 59 -12.04 16.04 4.47
C VAL A 59 -10.55 16.10 4.14
N THR A 60 -10.13 17.23 3.56
CA THR A 60 -8.75 17.49 3.12
C THR A 60 -8.14 18.64 3.92
N ILE A 61 -6.86 18.51 4.29
CA ILE A 61 -6.08 19.59 4.92
C ILE A 61 -4.88 19.93 4.03
N VAL A 62 -4.69 21.23 3.79
CA VAL A 62 -3.49 21.78 3.15
C VAL A 62 -2.33 21.75 4.15
N PRO A 63 -1.17 21.16 3.82
CA PRO A 63 -0.03 21.13 4.73
C PRO A 63 0.52 22.52 5.01
N LYS A 64 0.97 22.75 6.23
CA LYS A 64 1.78 23.91 6.63
C LYS A 64 3.23 23.73 6.18
N ARG A 65 4.01 24.81 6.18
CA ARG A 65 5.45 24.76 5.84
C ARG A 65 6.27 23.81 6.72
N SER A 66 5.84 23.62 7.97
CA SER A 66 6.47 22.70 8.93
C SER A 66 6.08 21.24 8.72
N ASP A 67 5.00 20.96 7.99
CA ASP A 67 4.43 19.63 7.88
C ASP A 67 5.27 18.76 6.94
N ARG A 68 5.26 17.45 7.20
CA ARG A 68 6.06 16.47 6.46
C ARG A 68 5.18 15.37 5.89
N ALA A 69 5.48 14.96 4.66
CA ALA A 69 4.71 13.91 3.97
C ALA A 69 4.74 12.55 4.69
N SER A 70 5.82 12.25 5.42
CA SER A 70 5.97 11.03 6.23
C SER A 70 5.25 11.09 7.58
N LEU A 71 4.82 12.27 8.03
CA LEU A 71 4.25 12.49 9.35
C LEU A 71 2.91 13.22 9.24
N PRO A 72 1.84 12.55 8.77
CA PRO A 72 0.53 13.18 8.76
C PRO A 72 0.01 13.41 10.19
N PRO A 73 -0.89 14.40 10.36
CA PRO A 73 -1.64 14.55 11.60
C PRO A 73 -2.35 13.26 11.99
N LEU A 74 -2.57 13.05 13.29
CA LEU A 74 -3.26 11.86 13.80
C LEU A 74 -4.65 11.73 13.16
N GLY A 75 -4.95 10.56 12.62
CA GLY A 75 -6.22 10.29 11.91
C GLY A 75 -6.23 10.74 10.45
N TYR A 76 -5.10 11.17 9.89
CA TYR A 76 -4.97 11.54 8.48
C TYR A 76 -3.99 10.62 7.74
N LEU A 77 -4.16 10.56 6.42
CA LEU A 77 -3.25 9.91 5.48
C LEU A 77 -2.66 10.96 4.55
N THR A 78 -1.37 10.83 4.25
CA THR A 78 -0.72 11.65 3.24
C THR A 78 -1.07 11.15 1.84
N ILE A 79 -1.60 12.04 1.01
CA ILE A 79 -1.87 11.82 -0.42
C ILE A 79 -0.99 12.76 -1.25
N SER A 80 -0.31 12.23 -2.26
CA SER A 80 0.43 13.01 -3.23
C SER A 80 -0.40 13.27 -4.48
N GLU A 81 -0.13 14.38 -5.17
CA GLU A 81 -0.68 14.64 -6.51
C GLU A 81 -0.40 13.46 -7.46
N THR A 82 0.79 12.88 -7.38
CA THR A 82 1.19 11.78 -8.28
C THR A 82 0.29 10.55 -8.07
N ASN A 83 -0.15 10.28 -6.84
CA ASN A 83 -1.10 9.20 -6.57
C ASN A 83 -2.46 9.45 -7.21
N LEU A 84 -2.95 10.69 -7.21
CA LEU A 84 -4.21 11.03 -7.88
C LEU A 84 -4.10 10.91 -9.39
N ARG A 85 -3.00 11.41 -9.97
CA ARG A 85 -2.71 11.27 -11.41
C ARG A 85 -2.57 9.81 -11.83
N ALA A 86 -2.15 8.93 -10.92
CA ALA A 86 -2.10 7.48 -11.12
C ALA A 86 -3.47 6.80 -11.13
N GLY A 87 -4.53 7.51 -10.78
CA GLY A 87 -5.87 6.95 -10.65
C GLY A 87 -6.21 6.40 -9.27
N LEU A 88 -5.49 6.79 -8.19
CA LEU A 88 -5.96 6.51 -6.83
C LEU A 88 -7.36 7.10 -6.63
N ARG A 89 -8.32 6.26 -6.25
CA ARG A 89 -9.71 6.65 -5.96
C ARG A 89 -10.03 6.49 -4.48
N PHE A 90 -11.07 7.19 -4.05
CA PHE A 90 -11.52 7.23 -2.66
C PHE A 90 -12.94 6.63 -2.53
N PRO A 91 -13.23 5.95 -1.41
CA PRO A 91 -12.26 5.54 -0.39
C PRO A 91 -11.31 4.43 -0.91
N PRO A 92 -10.05 4.37 -0.46
CA PRO A 92 -9.19 3.23 -0.74
C PRO A 92 -9.76 1.95 -0.09
N PRO A 93 -9.46 0.76 -0.63
CA PRO A 93 -9.90 -0.50 -0.03
C PRO A 93 -9.46 -0.64 1.44
N ALA A 94 -10.31 -1.19 2.30
CA ALA A 94 -10.03 -1.32 3.73
C ALA A 94 -8.79 -2.20 4.00
N GLU A 95 -8.57 -3.21 3.17
CA GLU A 95 -7.41 -4.09 3.19
C GLU A 95 -6.12 -3.29 2.97
N LEU A 96 -6.13 -2.34 2.02
CA LEU A 96 -4.97 -1.47 1.77
C LEU A 96 -4.64 -0.64 3.01
N ILE A 97 -5.64 -0.08 3.68
CA ILE A 97 -5.43 0.68 4.93
C ILE A 97 -4.85 -0.21 6.04
N LYS A 98 -5.33 -1.45 6.19
CA LYS A 98 -4.79 -2.43 7.15
C LYS A 98 -3.33 -2.77 6.85
N ILE A 99 -2.99 -2.95 5.58
CA ILE A 99 -1.63 -3.26 5.13
C ILE A 99 -0.69 -2.07 5.40
N LEU A 100 -1.10 -0.85 5.07
CA LEU A 100 -0.33 0.37 5.36
C LEU A 100 -0.06 0.51 6.86
N ARG A 101 -1.07 0.28 7.69
CA ARG A 101 -0.94 0.31 9.15
C ARG A 101 0.05 -0.75 9.65
N ARG A 102 -0.02 -1.97 9.12
CA ARG A 102 0.93 -3.05 9.47
C ARG A 102 2.36 -2.72 9.06
N CYS A 103 2.55 -2.03 7.94
CA CYS A 103 3.85 -1.56 7.49
C CYS A 103 4.33 -0.28 8.20
N GLY A 104 3.48 0.40 8.98
CA GLY A 104 3.83 1.65 9.64
C GLY A 104 4.11 2.81 8.68
N VAL A 105 3.52 2.81 7.48
CA VAL A 105 3.78 3.83 6.45
C VAL A 105 2.53 4.46 5.88
N ASN A 106 2.70 5.64 5.30
CA ASN A 106 1.62 6.36 4.64
C ASN A 106 1.37 5.88 3.21
N LEU A 107 0.17 6.13 2.71
CA LEU A 107 -0.23 5.76 1.36
C LEU A 107 0.72 6.32 0.28
N SER A 108 1.20 7.56 0.45
CA SER A 108 2.15 8.19 -0.49
C SER A 108 3.57 7.64 -0.42
N GLN A 109 3.91 6.88 0.63
CA GLN A 109 5.20 6.20 0.71
C GLN A 109 5.22 4.91 -0.09
N PHE A 110 4.07 4.30 -0.39
CA PHE A 110 4.04 3.16 -1.29
C PHE A 110 4.52 3.58 -2.68
N SER A 111 5.51 2.85 -3.20
CA SER A 111 5.90 2.95 -4.60
C SER A 111 4.73 2.53 -5.49
N PHE A 112 4.75 2.96 -6.74
CA PHE A 112 3.74 2.53 -7.71
C PHE A 112 3.69 1.01 -7.82
N ARG A 113 4.84 0.35 -7.81
CA ARG A 113 4.93 -1.10 -7.79
C ARG A 113 4.22 -1.70 -6.59
N ALA A 114 4.51 -1.21 -5.37
CA ALA A 114 3.85 -1.68 -4.17
C ALA A 114 2.33 -1.46 -4.23
N MET A 115 1.90 -0.29 -4.70
CA MET A 115 0.49 0.05 -4.84
C MET A 115 -0.20 -0.89 -5.83
N SER A 116 0.32 -1.03 -7.05
CA SER A 116 -0.26 -1.87 -8.10
C SER A 116 -0.33 -3.34 -7.69
N VAL A 117 0.73 -3.87 -7.08
CA VAL A 117 0.72 -5.25 -6.56
C VAL A 117 -0.34 -5.40 -5.47
N THR A 118 -0.37 -4.49 -4.50
CA THR A 118 -1.28 -4.60 -3.37
C THR A 118 -2.74 -4.48 -3.81
N VAL A 119 -3.08 -3.47 -4.60
CA VAL A 119 -4.44 -3.26 -5.11
C VAL A 119 -4.84 -4.38 -6.07
N GLY A 120 -3.94 -4.86 -6.92
CA GLY A 120 -4.19 -5.99 -7.81
C GLY A 120 -4.49 -7.28 -7.04
N LEU A 121 -3.75 -7.57 -5.98
CA LEU A 121 -4.02 -8.71 -5.11
C LEU A 121 -5.33 -8.55 -4.32
N ILE A 122 -5.66 -7.34 -3.85
CA ILE A 122 -6.95 -7.07 -3.21
C ILE A 122 -8.09 -7.39 -4.17
N ALA A 123 -8.01 -6.90 -5.42
CA ALA A 123 -9.01 -7.18 -6.44
C ALA A 123 -9.11 -8.69 -6.76
N LEU A 124 -7.98 -9.38 -6.89
CA LEU A 124 -7.92 -10.81 -7.16
C LEU A 124 -8.57 -11.63 -6.04
N PHE A 125 -8.22 -11.35 -4.78
CA PHE A 125 -8.78 -12.05 -3.62
C PHE A 125 -10.29 -11.82 -3.53
N LYS A 126 -10.72 -10.56 -3.70
CA LYS A 126 -12.15 -10.21 -3.67
C LYS A 126 -12.93 -10.94 -4.75
N ASN A 127 -12.38 -11.08 -5.97
CA ASN A 127 -13.01 -11.84 -7.05
C ASN A 127 -13.18 -13.32 -6.72
N GLN A 128 -12.31 -13.89 -5.88
CA GLN A 128 -12.39 -15.27 -5.40
C GLN A 128 -13.20 -15.41 -4.10
N GLY A 129 -13.90 -14.36 -3.66
CA GLY A 129 -14.66 -14.37 -2.41
C GLY A 129 -13.78 -14.37 -1.14
N ALA A 130 -12.50 -14.01 -1.26
CA ALA A 130 -11.54 -13.98 -0.16
C ALA A 130 -11.11 -12.54 0.18
N THR A 131 -10.53 -12.36 1.36
CA THR A 131 -9.96 -11.07 1.80
C THR A 131 -8.44 -11.16 1.87
N LEU A 132 -7.76 -10.18 1.28
CA LEU A 132 -6.30 -10.08 1.40
C LEU A 132 -5.94 -9.58 2.81
N THR A 133 -5.08 -10.33 3.51
CA THR A 133 -4.54 -9.93 4.82
C THR A 133 -3.04 -9.61 4.70
N PRO A 134 -2.46 -8.84 5.64
CA PRO A 134 -1.02 -8.59 5.66
C PRO A 134 -0.18 -9.88 5.74
N GLU A 135 -0.69 -10.94 6.37
CA GLU A 135 -0.03 -12.24 6.50
C GLU A 135 0.08 -12.92 5.13
N HIS A 136 -0.97 -12.85 4.31
CA HIS A 136 -0.93 -13.36 2.93
C HIS A 136 0.19 -12.68 2.12
N LEU A 137 0.30 -11.36 2.20
CA LEU A 137 1.35 -10.61 1.52
C LEU A 137 2.76 -10.99 2.00
N SER A 138 2.93 -11.19 3.30
CA SER A 138 4.21 -11.56 3.91
C SER A 138 4.70 -12.94 3.43
N ARG A 139 3.78 -13.84 3.04
CA ARG A 139 4.12 -15.15 2.43
C ARG A 139 4.49 -15.03 0.96
N MET A 140 3.94 -14.05 0.24
CA MET A 140 4.19 -13.84 -1.18
C MET A 140 5.44 -13.00 -1.48
N GLY A 141 5.87 -12.18 -0.53
CA GLY A 141 7.02 -11.30 -0.70
C GLY A 141 7.27 -10.45 0.53
N ARG A 142 8.10 -9.42 0.35
CA ARG A 142 8.44 -8.46 1.40
C ARG A 142 8.36 -7.05 0.88
N PHE A 143 7.77 -6.17 1.68
CA PHE A 143 8.00 -4.75 1.55
C PHE A 143 9.45 -4.39 1.94
N THR A 144 10.05 -3.44 1.23
CA THR A 144 11.39 -2.91 1.53
C THR A 144 11.36 -1.41 1.36
N SER A 145 11.99 -0.68 2.26
CA SER A 145 12.12 0.77 2.16
C SER A 145 13.38 1.16 1.39
N ASP A 146 13.29 2.19 0.55
CA ASP A 146 14.46 2.83 -0.04
C ASP A 146 15.04 3.94 0.85
N THR A 147 16.13 4.55 0.40
CA THR A 147 16.81 5.65 1.12
C THR A 147 15.96 6.90 1.31
N HIS A 148 14.89 7.06 0.52
CA HIS A 148 13.96 8.20 0.56
C HIS A 148 12.68 7.86 1.33
N GLY A 149 12.63 6.72 2.00
CA GLY A 149 11.49 6.30 2.83
C GLY A 149 10.32 5.77 2.02
N ARG A 150 10.54 5.39 0.74
CA ARG A 150 9.53 4.76 -0.10
C ARG A 150 9.51 3.27 0.12
N VAL A 151 8.32 2.72 0.23
CA VAL A 151 8.08 1.30 0.43
C VAL A 151 7.75 0.64 -0.89
N THR A 152 8.54 -0.33 -1.30
CA THR A 152 8.31 -1.14 -2.50
C THR A 152 8.07 -2.60 -2.14
N PHE A 153 7.29 -3.33 -2.94
CA PHE A 153 7.04 -4.76 -2.73
C PHE A 153 7.96 -5.60 -3.61
N ARG A 154 8.74 -6.49 -2.99
CA ARG A 154 9.65 -7.43 -3.67
C ARG A 154 9.17 -8.86 -3.46
N SER A 155 9.00 -9.59 -4.55
CA SER A 155 8.66 -11.01 -4.57
C SER A 155 9.50 -11.71 -5.62
N LYS A 156 9.76 -13.02 -5.42
CA LYS A 156 10.38 -13.89 -6.43
C LYS A 156 9.40 -14.27 -7.54
N TRP A 157 8.10 -14.25 -7.25
CA TRP A 157 7.05 -14.77 -8.13
C TRP A 157 6.19 -13.65 -8.72
N LEU A 158 6.17 -12.48 -8.07
CA LEU A 158 5.35 -11.34 -8.47
C LEU A 158 6.25 -10.14 -8.81
N ASP A 159 6.70 -10.08 -10.07
CA ASP A 159 7.45 -8.95 -10.61
C ASP A 159 6.58 -8.10 -11.51
N LEU A 160 6.09 -6.98 -10.98
CA LEU A 160 5.39 -5.96 -11.78
C LEU A 160 6.38 -4.84 -12.12
N ARG A 161 6.76 -4.74 -13.40
CA ARG A 161 7.60 -3.65 -13.90
C ARG A 161 6.74 -2.42 -14.15
N THR A 162 6.63 -1.56 -13.15
CA THR A 162 5.99 -0.27 -13.28
C THR A 162 7.04 0.82 -13.37
N ARG A 163 6.93 1.73 -14.36
CA ARG A 163 7.65 3.01 -14.28
C ARG A 163 7.14 3.74 -13.04
N ASP A 164 8.05 4.19 -12.19
CA ASP A 164 7.69 4.94 -10.98
C ASP A 164 7.81 6.45 -11.26
N PRO A 165 6.69 7.15 -11.56
CA PRO A 165 6.72 8.59 -11.79
C PRO A 165 6.91 9.40 -10.50
N SER A 166 6.90 8.76 -9.33
CA SER A 166 6.73 9.48 -8.05
C SER A 166 8.03 9.88 -7.35
N LYS A 167 9.14 10.07 -8.08
CA LYS A 167 10.42 10.54 -7.50
C LYS A 167 10.27 11.74 -6.54
N ASN A 168 9.23 12.57 -6.72
CA ASN A 168 8.95 13.77 -5.93
C ASN A 168 7.66 13.67 -5.08
N TRP A 169 7.26 12.47 -4.61
CA TRP A 169 6.04 12.27 -3.81
C TRP A 169 5.91 13.16 -2.57
N ALA A 170 7.03 13.60 -2.00
CA ALA A 170 7.09 14.46 -0.83
C ALA A 170 6.99 15.97 -1.17
N ASN A 171 6.93 16.36 -2.45
CA ASN A 171 6.87 17.78 -2.84
C ASN A 171 5.42 18.27 -2.95
N ALA A 172 4.54 17.51 -3.60
CA ALA A 172 3.14 17.90 -3.80
C ALA A 172 2.23 16.92 -3.05
N PHE A 173 2.00 17.18 -1.75
CA PHE A 173 1.21 16.33 -0.88
C PHE A 173 0.16 17.14 -0.10
N PHE A 174 -0.86 16.44 0.39
CA PHE A 174 -1.86 16.98 1.29
C PHE A 174 -2.39 15.87 2.19
N PHE A 175 -3.15 16.24 3.22
CA PHE A 175 -3.67 15.28 4.17
C PHE A 175 -5.13 15.00 3.93
N VAL A 176 -5.51 13.74 4.03
CA VAL A 176 -6.89 13.28 3.91
C VAL A 176 -7.30 12.57 5.18
N ARG A 177 -8.47 12.91 5.73
CA ARG A 177 -8.97 12.28 6.95
C ARG A 177 -9.27 10.80 6.71
N ASN A 178 -8.70 9.95 7.55
CA ASN A 178 -8.81 8.50 7.49
C ASN A 178 -9.97 7.98 8.36
N ASP A 179 -11.19 8.42 8.04
CA ASP A 179 -12.40 7.88 8.69
C ASP A 179 -12.83 6.53 8.08
N TRP A 180 -12.06 6.01 7.11
CA TRP A 180 -12.42 4.83 6.32
C TRP A 180 -12.23 3.50 7.06
N GLY A 181 -11.50 3.52 8.19
CA GLY A 181 -11.32 2.34 9.04
C GLY A 181 -12.60 1.81 9.69
N LEU A 182 -13.72 2.53 9.57
CA LEU A 182 -15.03 2.23 10.20
C LEU A 182 -16.19 2.16 9.20
N LEU A 183 -15.91 2.07 7.91
CA LEU A 183 -16.83 2.65 6.94
C LEU A 183 -17.69 1.59 6.20
N GLU A 184 -18.75 1.15 6.90
CA GLU A 184 -19.95 0.54 6.30
C GLU A 184 -20.72 1.53 5.39
N LYS A 185 -20.58 2.84 5.63
CA LYS A 185 -21.24 3.93 4.88
C LYS A 185 -20.90 4.03 3.37
N TRP A 186 -19.77 3.52 2.87
CA TRP A 186 -19.44 3.49 1.42
C TRP A 186 -19.66 2.11 0.78
N GLY A 187 -20.00 1.09 1.58
CA GLY A 187 -20.35 -0.26 1.11
C GLY A 187 -21.64 -0.32 0.28
N LYS A 188 -22.25 0.85 -0.02
CA LYS A 188 -23.37 1.03 -0.94
C LYS A 188 -23.03 1.89 -2.15
N MET A 189 -21.77 1.90 -2.62
CA MET A 189 -21.57 1.97 -4.08
C MET A 189 -22.03 0.63 -4.66
N LYS A 190 -23.35 0.43 -4.62
CA LYS A 190 -24.06 -0.57 -5.39
C LYS A 190 -23.77 -0.25 -6.85
N ASP A 191 -23.33 -1.28 -7.56
CA ASP A 191 -23.40 -1.39 -9.00
C ASP A 191 -22.72 -0.23 -9.73
N LEU A 192 -21.40 -0.35 -9.93
CA LEU A 192 -20.84 0.13 -11.19
C LEU A 192 -21.74 -0.47 -12.30
N PRO A 193 -22.32 0.34 -13.21
CA PRO A 193 -22.99 -0.22 -14.36
C PRO A 193 -21.99 -1.18 -15.02
N ALA A 194 -22.47 -2.39 -15.28
CA ALA A 194 -21.74 -3.47 -15.94
C ALA A 194 -20.89 -2.94 -17.11
N PRO A 195 -19.75 -3.60 -17.44
CA PRO A 195 -18.79 -3.08 -18.40
C PRO A 195 -19.51 -2.68 -19.69
N LEU A 196 -19.21 -1.47 -20.18
CA LEU A 196 -19.55 -1.08 -21.54
C LEU A 196 -18.97 -2.16 -22.46
N HIS A 197 -19.86 -2.98 -23.02
CA HIS A 197 -19.53 -3.80 -24.17
C HIS A 197 -19.02 -2.85 -25.24
N VAL A 198 -17.74 -3.00 -25.58
CA VAL A 198 -17.16 -2.51 -26.84
C VAL A 198 -17.25 -3.65 -27.83
#